data_AF-A0AAN9H3J1-F1
#
_entry.id   AF-A0AAN9H3J1-F1
#
_cell.length_a   1.000
_cell.length_b   1.000
_cell.length_c   1.000
_cell.angle_alpha   90.00
_cell.angle_beta   90.00
_cell.angle_gamma   90.00
#
_symmetry.space_group_name_H-M   'P 1'
#
loop_
_entity.id
_entity.type
_entity.pdbx_description
1 polymer ?
#
loop_
_entity_poly.entity_id
_entity_poly.type
_entity_poly.pdbx_seq_one_letter_code
_entity_poly.pdbx_strand_id
1 'polypeptide(L)'
;MFPSVRQHPVKLSAVLNPSLLSARMRKTHGRSLLCSGTMARTLPSALCLLVGLTCLPYTECWEAPWFCHGRECPVYTLVNEYQGFEERSYDVSYWIATDIASTSQSDITEGFWKLYYFNQGQNNESKEIAMTRPVLVSVKEADGMEERQVSISFYQSDSNIPEPIDTTIRITVVPGGTVYVRSFSGLASDQDALENVQQLKDDLGAAGKEFIENRFDAAGYDAPWDLFYRHNEVWVRAP
;
A
#
# COMPACT_ATOMS: atom_id res chain seq x y z
N MET A 1 -1.55 35.96 -30.57
CA MET A 1 -0.17 35.69 -30.14
C MET A 1 -0.14 35.88 -28.62
N PHE A 2 -0.41 34.81 -27.87
CA PHE A 2 -0.41 34.84 -26.40
C PHE A 2 0.91 34.22 -25.90
N PRO A 3 1.60 34.82 -24.91
CA PRO A 3 2.89 34.32 -24.49
C PRO A 3 2.74 33.09 -23.59
N SER A 4 3.55 32.09 -23.87
CA SER A 4 3.77 30.89 -23.07
C SER A 4 4.43 31.25 -21.74
N VAL A 5 3.78 30.92 -20.62
CA VAL A 5 4.39 30.96 -19.29
C VAL A 5 4.89 29.56 -18.98
N ARG A 6 6.22 29.40 -18.96
CA ARG A 6 6.89 28.18 -18.47
C ARG A 6 6.62 28.07 -16.97
N GLN A 7 5.91 27.02 -16.57
CA GLN A 7 5.88 26.60 -15.17
C GLN A 7 7.11 25.74 -14.90
N HIS A 8 7.95 26.20 -13.97
CA HIS A 8 9.05 25.41 -13.44
C HIS A 8 8.50 24.43 -12.39
N PRO A 9 8.94 23.16 -12.35
CA PRO A 9 8.50 22.21 -11.34
C PRO A 9 9.08 22.60 -9.97
N VAL A 10 8.19 22.87 -9.01
CA VAL A 10 8.53 23.14 -7.61
C VAL A 10 8.74 21.79 -6.92
N LYS A 11 9.93 21.58 -6.33
CA LYS A 11 10.32 20.34 -5.64
C LYS A 11 9.58 20.17 -4.31
N LEU A 12 9.20 18.92 -4.03
CA LEU A 12 8.38 18.42 -2.91
C LEU A 12 9.03 18.49 -1.51
N SER A 13 9.97 19.40 -1.26
CA SER A 13 10.79 19.40 -0.04
C SER A 13 10.72 20.74 0.69
N ALA A 14 9.57 21.01 1.31
CA ALA A 14 9.35 21.94 2.44
C ALA A 14 7.84 21.86 2.70
N VAL A 15 7.34 21.45 3.86
CA VAL A 15 7.28 22.22 5.10
C VAL A 15 6.74 21.26 6.16
N LEU A 16 7.51 20.91 7.18
CA LEU A 16 6.97 20.56 8.51
C LEU A 16 7.99 20.97 9.59
N ASN A 17 7.54 21.82 10.50
CA ASN A 17 8.29 22.43 11.59
C ASN A 17 8.58 21.40 12.71
N PRO A 18 9.84 21.17 13.12
CA PRO A 18 10.24 20.07 14.02
C PRO A 18 9.88 20.25 15.51
N SER A 19 9.05 21.22 15.88
CA SER A 19 8.86 21.62 17.29
C SER A 19 7.67 20.99 18.02
N LEU A 20 6.90 20.06 17.41
CA LEU A 20 5.68 19.50 18.04
C LEU A 20 5.64 17.99 18.31
N LEU A 21 6.70 17.23 18.02
CA LEU A 21 6.69 15.77 18.22
C LEU A 21 7.81 15.33 19.17
N SER A 22 7.68 15.70 20.45
CA SER A 22 8.34 14.99 21.55
C SER A 22 7.37 13.96 22.13
N ALA A 23 7.31 12.77 21.53
CA ALA A 23 6.66 11.61 22.13
C ALA A 23 7.68 10.49 22.33
N ARG A 24 7.81 10.10 23.60
CA ARG A 24 8.77 9.19 24.19
C ARG A 24 8.64 7.79 23.58
N MET A 25 9.50 7.43 22.62
CA MET A 25 9.60 6.04 22.14
C MET A 25 10.12 5.14 23.26
N ARG A 26 9.28 4.27 23.82
CA ARG A 26 9.75 3.09 24.56
C ARG A 26 10.02 1.99 23.55
N LYS A 27 11.28 1.63 23.38
CA LYS A 27 11.68 0.38 22.71
C LYS A 27 11.26 -0.79 23.60
N THR A 28 10.25 -1.53 23.17
CA THR A 28 10.08 -2.94 23.57
C THR A 28 10.53 -3.80 22.41
N HIS A 29 11.75 -4.36 22.51
CA HIS A 29 12.19 -5.43 21.64
C HIS A 29 11.47 -6.72 22.06
N GLY A 30 10.47 -7.13 21.28
CA GLY A 30 9.87 -8.45 21.36
C GLY A 30 9.59 -8.90 19.94
N ARG A 31 10.45 -9.77 19.39
CA ARG A 31 10.16 -10.53 18.17
C ARG A 31 8.99 -11.45 18.50
N SER A 32 7.79 -10.99 18.18
CA SER A 32 6.58 -11.80 18.28
C SER A 32 6.48 -12.64 17.01
N LEU A 33 7.06 -13.84 17.04
CA LEU A 33 6.68 -14.94 16.14
C LEU A 33 5.32 -15.46 16.61
N LEU A 34 4.27 -14.66 16.41
CA LEU A 34 2.90 -15.10 16.58
C LEU A 34 2.30 -15.08 15.18
N CYS A 35 2.23 -16.27 14.57
CA CYS A 35 1.43 -16.53 13.38
C CYS A 35 -0.04 -16.32 13.82
N SER A 36 -0.52 -15.06 13.75
CA SER A 36 -1.85 -14.64 14.17
C SER A 36 -2.67 -14.39 12.92
N GLY A 37 -3.61 -15.29 12.64
CA GLY A 37 -4.43 -15.27 11.43
C GLY A 37 -4.28 -16.57 10.66
N THR A 38 -5.35 -17.35 10.63
CA THR A 38 -5.45 -18.68 10.06
C THR A 38 -5.14 -18.68 8.55
N MET A 39 -3.91 -19.00 8.14
CA MET A 39 -3.63 -19.78 6.92
C MET A 39 -2.29 -20.51 7.05
N ALA A 40 -2.27 -21.53 7.89
CA ALA A 40 -1.27 -22.57 7.83
C ALA A 40 -1.41 -23.34 6.51
N ARG A 41 -0.56 -23.11 5.51
CA ARG A 41 -0.52 -23.92 4.29
C ARG A 41 0.25 -25.21 4.56
N THR A 42 -0.44 -26.34 4.61
CA THR A 42 0.18 -27.67 4.68
C THR A 42 0.49 -28.16 3.26
N LEU A 43 1.75 -28.16 2.85
CA LEU A 43 2.18 -28.91 1.66
C LEU A 43 2.16 -30.42 1.97
N PRO A 44 1.59 -31.29 1.11
CA PRO A 44 1.75 -32.73 1.26
C PRO A 44 3.21 -33.11 0.97
N SER A 45 4.00 -33.32 2.03
CA SER A 45 5.37 -33.80 1.92
C SER A 45 5.37 -35.27 1.48
N ALA A 46 5.39 -35.50 0.17
CA ALA A 46 5.55 -36.83 -0.41
C ALA A 46 7.03 -37.18 -0.58
N LEU A 47 7.84 -37.17 0.49
CA LEU A 47 9.10 -37.93 0.56
C LEU A 47 9.72 -37.89 1.98
N CYS A 48 9.19 -38.68 2.92
CA CYS A 48 9.87 -38.85 4.22
C CYS A 48 9.63 -40.22 4.87
N LEU A 49 9.51 -41.27 4.04
CA LEU A 49 9.41 -42.65 4.51
C LEU A 49 10.75 -43.39 4.35
N LEU A 50 11.84 -42.88 4.92
CA LEU A 50 13.06 -43.69 5.09
C LEU A 50 13.84 -43.46 6.40
N VAL A 51 13.57 -42.44 7.23
CA VAL A 51 14.44 -42.12 8.39
C VAL A 51 13.70 -41.97 9.73
N GLY A 52 12.40 -42.26 9.83
CA GLY A 52 11.68 -42.17 11.11
C GLY A 52 11.63 -40.74 11.71
N LEU A 53 11.95 -39.71 10.92
CA LEU A 53 11.74 -38.32 11.28
C LEU A 53 10.29 -37.97 11.00
N THR A 54 9.53 -37.57 12.01
CA THR A 54 8.19 -37.02 11.85
C THR A 54 8.24 -35.82 10.92
N CYS A 55 7.53 -35.87 9.79
CA CYS A 55 7.25 -34.67 8.98
C CYS A 55 6.41 -33.72 9.84
N LEU A 56 7.06 -32.75 10.49
CA LEU A 56 6.35 -31.60 11.02
C LEU A 56 5.85 -30.80 9.81
N PRO A 57 4.56 -30.44 9.74
CA PRO A 57 4.10 -29.50 8.72
C PRO A 57 4.89 -28.21 8.86
N TYR A 58 5.68 -27.86 7.84
CA TYR A 58 6.31 -26.55 7.75
C TYR A 58 5.20 -25.55 7.39
N THR A 59 4.72 -24.81 8.40
CA THR A 59 4.01 -23.57 8.14
C THR A 59 5.04 -22.52 7.80
N GLU A 60 5.17 -22.20 6.51
CA GLU A 60 5.81 -20.96 6.09
C GLU A 60 4.88 -19.82 6.52
N CYS A 61 5.19 -19.21 7.66
CA CYS A 61 4.56 -17.94 8.04
C CYS A 61 5.08 -16.90 7.04
N TRP A 62 4.17 -16.08 6.50
CA TRP A 62 4.55 -14.98 5.64
C TRP A 62 5.48 -14.02 6.38
N GLU A 63 6.60 -13.66 5.75
CA GLU A 63 7.56 -12.68 6.26
C GLU A 63 7.35 -11.36 5.51
N ALA A 64 7.02 -10.30 6.25
CA ALA A 64 6.83 -8.98 5.68
C ALA A 64 8.14 -8.51 4.99
N PRO A 65 8.06 -7.98 3.74
CA PRO A 65 9.23 -7.46 3.05
C PRO A 65 9.93 -6.34 3.81
N TRP A 66 11.23 -6.14 3.54
CA TRP A 66 12.04 -5.13 4.22
C TRP A 66 11.44 -3.72 4.13
N PHE A 67 10.80 -3.39 3.00
CA PHE A 67 10.18 -2.08 2.75
C PHE A 67 8.94 -1.81 3.61
N CYS A 68 8.42 -2.82 4.32
CA CYS A 68 7.40 -2.62 5.35
C CYS A 68 7.97 -2.04 6.65
N HIS A 69 9.30 -1.92 6.80
CA HIS A 69 10.01 -1.41 8.00
C HIS A 69 9.48 -1.97 9.32
N GLY A 70 9.18 -3.27 9.34
CA GLY A 70 8.66 -3.96 10.52
C GLY A 70 7.24 -3.57 10.93
N ARG A 71 6.47 -2.93 10.04
CA ARG A 71 5.03 -2.68 10.20
C ARG A 71 4.23 -3.72 9.43
N GLU A 72 2.98 -3.87 9.83
CA GLU A 72 2.01 -4.71 9.12
C GLU A 72 1.79 -4.20 7.69
N CYS A 73 1.75 -5.15 6.75
CA CYS A 73 1.54 -4.94 5.32
C CYS A 73 0.51 -5.95 4.79
N PRO A 74 -0.19 -5.65 3.68
CA PRO A 74 -1.08 -6.62 3.04
C PRO A 74 -0.31 -7.88 2.65
N VAL A 75 -0.82 -9.03 3.06
CA VAL A 75 -0.22 -10.34 2.80
C VAL A 75 -0.39 -10.71 1.33
N TYR A 76 0.68 -11.20 0.71
CA TYR A 76 0.65 -11.70 -0.66
C TYR A 76 1.58 -12.90 -0.85
N THR A 77 1.26 -13.70 -1.88
CA THR A 77 2.19 -14.68 -2.46
C THR A 77 2.79 -14.10 -3.74
N LEU A 78 4.12 -14.13 -3.88
CA LEU A 78 4.79 -13.83 -5.15
C LEU A 78 4.51 -14.99 -6.12
N VAL A 79 3.73 -14.71 -7.17
CA VAL A 79 3.35 -15.70 -8.19
C VAL A 79 4.45 -15.82 -9.24
N ASN A 80 4.95 -14.68 -9.71
CA ASN A 80 6.04 -14.65 -10.67
C ASN A 80 6.81 -13.33 -10.60
N GLU A 81 8.07 -13.36 -10.99
CA GLU A 81 8.92 -12.18 -11.12
C GLU A 81 9.33 -12.02 -12.59
N TYR A 82 9.02 -10.85 -13.15
CA TYR A 82 9.35 -10.48 -14.52
C TYR A 82 10.44 -9.42 -14.51
N GLN A 83 11.03 -9.17 -15.69
CA GLN A 83 11.92 -8.02 -15.83
C GLN A 83 11.10 -6.72 -15.70
N GLY A 84 11.20 -6.07 -14.54
CA GLY A 84 10.59 -4.76 -14.28
C GLY A 84 9.26 -4.76 -13.53
N PHE A 85 8.65 -5.93 -13.28
CA PHE A 85 7.46 -6.03 -12.44
C PHE A 85 7.31 -7.41 -11.77
N GLU A 86 6.51 -7.45 -10.73
CA GLU A 86 6.12 -8.67 -10.01
C GLU A 86 4.63 -8.95 -10.21
N GLU A 87 4.26 -10.22 -10.28
CA GLU A 87 2.89 -10.69 -10.17
C GLU A 87 2.65 -11.21 -8.75
N ARG A 88 1.81 -10.52 -7.99
CA ARG A 88 1.49 -10.84 -6.60
C ARG A 88 0.03 -11.24 -6.47
N SER A 89 -0.24 -12.33 -5.77
CA SER A 89 -1.60 -12.70 -5.36
C SER A 89 -1.82 -12.24 -3.92
N TYR A 90 -2.60 -11.18 -3.73
CA TYR A 90 -2.92 -10.63 -2.41
C TYR A 90 -4.10 -11.37 -1.79
N ASP A 91 -4.03 -11.57 -0.47
CA ASP A 91 -5.17 -12.04 0.31
C ASP A 91 -6.22 -10.92 0.48
N VAL A 92 -7.38 -11.28 1.02
CA VAL A 92 -8.38 -10.29 1.44
C VAL A 92 -7.75 -9.31 2.43
N SER A 93 -8.03 -8.02 2.26
CA SER A 93 -7.46 -6.96 3.09
C SER A 93 -8.50 -5.90 3.44
N TYR A 94 -8.29 -5.26 4.59
CA TYR A 94 -9.15 -4.21 5.10
C TYR A 94 -8.44 -2.87 5.04
N TRP A 95 -9.18 -1.82 4.71
CA TRP A 95 -8.65 -0.49 4.51
C TRP A 95 -9.61 0.55 5.08
N ILE A 96 -9.08 1.65 5.57
CA ILE A 96 -9.85 2.90 5.69
C ILE A 96 -9.48 3.79 4.52
N ALA A 97 -10.47 4.46 3.94
CA ALA A 97 -10.25 5.30 2.77
C ALA A 97 -11.05 6.60 2.87
N THR A 98 -10.56 7.66 2.24
CA THR A 98 -11.30 8.90 2.00
C THR A 98 -11.06 9.37 0.58
N ASP A 99 -12.08 9.94 -0.04
CA ASP A 99 -11.94 10.57 -1.35
C ASP A 99 -11.25 11.94 -1.20
N ILE A 100 -10.47 12.29 -2.21
CA ILE A 100 -9.73 13.55 -2.28
C ILE A 100 -9.95 14.18 -3.66
N ALA A 101 -9.78 15.49 -3.76
CA ALA A 101 -10.12 16.23 -4.98
C ALA A 101 -9.20 15.89 -6.16
N SER A 102 -7.91 15.64 -5.91
CA SER A 102 -6.93 15.32 -6.94
C SER A 102 -5.71 14.59 -6.36
N THR A 103 -4.74 14.26 -7.22
CA THR A 103 -3.43 13.74 -6.81
C THR A 103 -2.49 14.84 -6.30
N SER A 104 -2.95 16.10 -6.22
CA SER A 104 -2.10 17.19 -5.73
C SER A 104 -1.57 16.88 -4.31
N GLN A 105 -0.34 17.31 -4.04
CA GLN A 105 0.29 17.08 -2.74
C GLN A 105 -0.53 17.64 -1.57
N SER A 106 -1.23 18.76 -1.76
CA SER A 106 -2.10 19.33 -0.72
C SER A 106 -3.27 18.41 -0.40
N ASP A 107 -3.93 17.86 -1.42
CA ASP A 107 -5.11 17.02 -1.24
C ASP A 107 -4.72 15.66 -0.64
N ILE A 108 -3.61 15.07 -1.10
CA ILE A 108 -3.04 13.85 -0.51
C ILE A 108 -2.70 14.09 0.97
N THR A 109 -2.09 15.24 1.30
CA THR A 109 -1.71 15.56 2.68
C THR A 109 -2.94 15.74 3.57
N GLU A 110 -3.99 16.40 3.07
CA GLU A 110 -5.24 16.56 3.81
C GLU A 110 -5.89 15.20 4.10
N GLY A 111 -6.04 14.35 3.07
CA GLY A 111 -6.60 13.01 3.22
C GLY A 111 -5.77 12.13 4.15
N PHE A 112 -4.43 12.23 4.07
CA PHE A 112 -3.52 11.52 4.98
C PHE A 112 -3.81 11.88 6.45
N TRP A 113 -3.91 13.17 6.77
CA TRP A 113 -4.14 13.58 8.15
C TRP A 113 -5.51 13.16 8.67
N LYS A 114 -6.55 13.13 7.82
CA LYS A 114 -7.86 12.57 8.20
C LYS A 114 -7.74 11.12 8.65
N LEU A 115 -7.15 10.26 7.82
CA LEU A 115 -6.97 8.84 8.16
C LEU A 115 -6.00 8.62 9.32
N TYR A 116 -4.97 9.47 9.44
CA TYR A 116 -4.05 9.45 10.57
C TYR A 116 -4.79 9.72 11.88
N TYR A 117 -5.59 10.77 11.96
CA TYR A 117 -6.34 11.09 13.18
C TYR A 117 -7.37 10.03 13.54
N PHE A 118 -8.01 9.39 12.55
CA PHE A 118 -8.82 8.20 12.80
C PHE A 118 -8.02 7.11 13.53
N ASN A 119 -6.82 6.77 13.03
CA ASN A 119 -5.93 5.80 13.68
C ASN A 119 -5.41 6.28 15.05
N GLN A 120 -5.36 7.59 15.31
CA GLN A 120 -5.00 8.16 16.62
C GLN A 120 -6.19 8.28 17.59
N GLY A 121 -7.30 7.58 17.33
CA GLY A 121 -8.44 7.54 18.24
C GLY A 121 -9.56 8.53 17.91
N GLN A 122 -9.54 9.25 16.78
CA GLN A 122 -10.71 9.99 16.29
C GLN A 122 -11.71 9.06 15.58
N ASN A 123 -12.12 8.02 16.29
CA ASN A 123 -13.14 7.06 15.90
C ASN A 123 -14.12 6.88 17.08
N ASN A 124 -15.26 6.25 16.81
CA ASN A 124 -16.36 6.15 17.78
C ASN A 124 -15.98 5.47 19.11
N GLU A 125 -14.90 4.69 19.13
CA GLU A 125 -14.41 3.94 20.29
C GLU A 125 -13.20 4.59 20.98
N SER A 126 -12.68 5.71 20.47
CA SER A 126 -11.41 6.30 20.93
C SER A 126 -10.23 5.31 20.89
N LYS A 127 -10.28 4.33 19.97
CA LYS A 127 -9.31 3.25 19.86
C LYS A 127 -8.11 3.72 19.04
N GLU A 128 -6.92 3.66 19.61
CA GLU A 128 -5.68 3.86 18.84
C GLU A 128 -5.37 2.60 18.02
N ILE A 129 -5.01 2.81 16.75
CA ILE A 129 -4.64 1.76 15.80
C ILE A 129 -3.23 2.05 15.30
N ALA A 130 -2.37 1.02 15.34
CA ALA A 130 -1.00 1.15 14.90
C ALA A 130 -0.92 1.49 13.40
N MET A 131 -0.06 2.44 13.04
CA MET A 131 0.20 2.78 11.64
C MET A 131 0.79 1.59 10.88
N THR A 132 0.15 1.25 9.77
CA THR A 132 0.49 0.18 8.83
C THR A 132 1.12 0.76 7.56
N ARG A 133 1.45 -0.13 6.61
CA ARG A 133 1.92 0.23 5.26
C ARG A 133 1.29 -0.69 4.21
N PRO A 134 1.33 -0.33 2.92
CA PRO A 134 1.61 1.01 2.41
C PRO A 134 0.43 1.96 2.67
N VAL A 135 0.68 3.24 2.44
CA VAL A 135 -0.39 4.21 2.12
C VAL A 135 -0.64 4.13 0.61
N LEU A 136 -1.90 3.95 0.21
CA LEU A 136 -2.28 3.93 -1.20
C LEU A 136 -2.91 5.27 -1.60
N VAL A 137 -2.51 5.80 -2.75
CA VAL A 137 -3.27 6.79 -3.50
C VAL A 137 -3.84 6.08 -4.72
N SER A 138 -5.15 5.87 -4.72
CA SER A 138 -5.87 5.18 -5.78
C SER A 138 -6.46 6.18 -6.77
N VAL A 139 -6.21 5.96 -8.06
CA VAL A 139 -6.77 6.77 -9.15
C VAL A 139 -7.61 5.88 -10.04
N LYS A 140 -8.87 6.25 -10.22
CA LYS A 140 -9.75 5.73 -11.27
C LYS A 140 -9.93 6.85 -12.30
N GLU A 141 -9.40 6.63 -13.49
CA GLU A 141 -9.56 7.55 -14.61
C GLU A 141 -11.02 7.55 -15.10
N ALA A 142 -11.43 8.67 -15.70
CA ALA A 142 -12.76 8.81 -16.26
C ALA A 142 -12.99 7.78 -17.37
N ASP A 143 -14.17 7.16 -17.37
CA ASP A 143 -14.56 6.17 -18.38
C ASP A 143 -16.02 6.37 -18.79
N GLY A 144 -16.22 6.79 -20.04
CA GLY A 144 -17.54 7.15 -20.57
C GLY A 144 -18.19 8.30 -19.80
N MET A 145 -19.22 7.97 -19.01
CA MET A 145 -19.95 8.94 -18.18
C MET A 145 -19.43 9.01 -16.73
N GLU A 146 -18.50 8.14 -16.36
CA GLU A 146 -17.94 8.13 -15.01
C GLU A 146 -16.89 9.22 -14.85
N GLU A 147 -16.98 9.99 -13.77
CA GLU A 147 -16.00 11.00 -13.43
C GLU A 147 -14.73 10.35 -12.86
N ARG A 148 -13.60 11.05 -13.01
CA ARG A 148 -12.33 10.67 -12.40
C ARG A 148 -12.47 10.68 -10.88
N GLN A 149 -11.98 9.62 -10.22
CA GLN A 149 -12.01 9.50 -8.76
C GLN A 149 -10.61 9.30 -8.21
N VAL A 150 -10.29 10.02 -7.14
CA VAL A 150 -9.03 9.88 -6.41
C VAL A 150 -9.34 9.65 -4.94
N SER A 151 -8.64 8.70 -4.32
CA SER A 151 -8.77 8.43 -2.89
C SER A 151 -7.44 8.07 -2.27
N ILE A 152 -7.33 8.27 -0.97
CA ILE A 152 -6.21 7.79 -0.16
C ILE A 152 -6.71 6.70 0.78
N SER A 153 -5.90 5.66 0.98
CA SER A 153 -6.26 4.51 1.83
C SER A 153 -5.12 4.04 2.71
N PHE A 154 -5.43 3.68 3.96
CA PHE A 154 -4.51 3.05 4.91
C PHE A 154 -4.92 1.60 5.17
N TYR A 155 -3.95 0.68 5.11
CA TYR A 155 -4.17 -0.73 5.41
C TYR A 155 -4.57 -0.92 6.88
N GLN A 156 -5.39 -1.91 7.16
CA GLN A 156 -5.81 -2.29 8.50
C GLN A 156 -5.53 -3.79 8.68
N SER A 157 -4.64 -4.12 9.64
CA SER A 157 -4.23 -5.50 9.88
C SER A 157 -5.28 -6.33 10.62
N ASP A 158 -6.27 -5.68 11.22
CA ASP A 158 -7.41 -6.31 11.89
C ASP A 158 -8.71 -5.91 11.20
N SER A 159 -9.61 -6.87 11.05
CA SER A 159 -10.99 -6.67 10.58
C SER A 159 -11.86 -5.87 11.57
N ASN A 160 -11.47 -5.83 12.86
CA ASN A 160 -12.19 -5.10 13.91
C ASN A 160 -11.83 -3.59 13.91
N ILE A 161 -12.30 -2.90 12.86
CA ILE A 161 -12.09 -1.48 12.65
C ILE A 161 -13.25 -0.70 13.28
N PRO A 162 -12.98 0.27 14.19
CA PRO A 162 -14.02 1.08 14.80
C PRO A 162 -14.71 1.97 13.77
N GLU A 163 -15.98 2.32 14.00
CA GLU A 163 -16.72 3.18 13.07
C GLU A 163 -16.13 4.60 13.04
N PRO A 164 -15.95 5.20 11.85
CA PRO A 164 -15.50 6.58 11.74
C PRO A 164 -16.52 7.57 12.32
N ILE A 165 -16.02 8.59 13.04
CA ILE A 165 -16.83 9.76 13.40
C ILE A 165 -16.98 10.69 12.19
N ASP A 166 -15.90 10.82 11.40
CA ASP A 166 -15.93 11.54 10.13
C ASP A 166 -16.58 10.66 9.05
N THR A 167 -17.77 11.06 8.60
CA THR A 167 -18.57 10.34 7.61
C THR A 167 -17.93 10.29 6.21
N THR A 168 -16.86 11.04 5.96
CA THR A 168 -16.10 10.98 4.69
C THR A 168 -15.12 9.82 4.66
N ILE A 169 -14.79 9.25 5.82
CA ILE A 169 -13.96 8.05 5.93
C ILE A 169 -14.86 6.82 5.78
N ARG A 170 -14.46 5.90 4.90
CA ARG A 170 -15.13 4.62 4.69
C ARG A 170 -14.21 3.45 5.00
N ILE A 171 -14.79 2.40 5.57
CA ILE A 171 -14.13 1.11 5.70
C ILE A 171 -14.34 0.34 4.39
N THR A 172 -13.26 -0.13 3.79
CA THR A 172 -13.25 -0.83 2.50
C THR A 172 -12.66 -2.22 2.68
N VAL A 173 -13.39 -3.24 2.23
CA VAL A 173 -12.88 -4.61 2.12
C VAL A 173 -12.43 -4.84 0.68
N VAL A 174 -11.18 -5.22 0.50
CA VAL A 174 -10.60 -5.57 -0.80
C VAL A 174 -10.52 -7.10 -0.85
N PRO A 175 -11.23 -7.78 -1.77
CA PRO A 175 -11.44 -9.24 -1.75
C PRO A 175 -10.20 -10.10 -2.03
N GLY A 176 -9.01 -9.51 -2.12
CA GLY A 176 -7.81 -10.18 -2.61
C GLY A 176 -7.78 -10.25 -4.14
N GLY A 177 -6.79 -10.95 -4.69
CA GLY A 177 -6.62 -11.16 -6.13
C GLY A 177 -5.25 -10.78 -6.67
N THR A 178 -5.10 -10.94 -7.97
CA THR A 178 -3.82 -10.69 -8.66
C THR A 178 -3.58 -9.20 -8.87
N VAL A 179 -2.40 -8.75 -8.47
CA VAL A 179 -1.91 -7.39 -8.62
C VAL A 179 -0.53 -7.45 -9.26
N TYR A 180 -0.34 -6.68 -10.33
CA TYR A 180 0.96 -6.46 -10.94
C TYR A 180 1.61 -5.24 -10.31
N VAL A 181 2.86 -5.38 -9.89
CA VAL A 181 3.56 -4.37 -9.11
C VAL A 181 4.87 -4.00 -9.76
N ARG A 182 5.07 -2.70 -10.01
CA ARG A 182 6.38 -2.14 -10.38
C ARG A 182 6.91 -1.31 -9.23
N SER A 183 8.09 -1.65 -8.74
CA SER A 183 8.80 -0.88 -7.71
C SER A 183 9.76 0.14 -8.32
N PHE A 184 9.89 1.30 -7.70
CA PHE A 184 10.82 2.35 -8.10
C PHE A 184 11.32 3.15 -6.89
N SER A 185 12.52 3.69 -7.00
CA SER A 185 13.19 4.43 -5.91
C SER A 185 13.03 5.95 -6.04
N GLY A 186 13.25 6.66 -4.94
CA GLY A 186 13.33 8.13 -4.93
C GLY A 186 12.12 8.83 -4.32
N LEU A 187 12.10 10.15 -4.40
CA LEU A 187 10.93 10.93 -4.01
C LEU A 187 9.89 10.84 -5.13
N ALA A 188 8.88 9.98 -4.95
CA ALA A 188 7.79 9.84 -5.89
C ALA A 188 7.01 11.15 -6.01
N SER A 189 7.01 11.74 -7.20
CA SER A 189 6.04 12.74 -7.63
C SER A 189 4.88 12.09 -8.39
N ASP A 190 3.79 12.83 -8.60
CA ASP A 190 2.68 12.41 -9.47
C ASP A 190 3.19 11.99 -10.87
N GLN A 191 4.17 12.71 -11.39
CA GLN A 191 4.76 12.41 -12.70
C GLN A 191 5.52 11.08 -12.67
N ASP A 192 6.34 10.83 -11.64
CA ASP A 192 7.07 9.57 -11.50
C ASP A 192 6.11 8.38 -11.39
N ALA A 193 5.01 8.55 -10.65
CA ALA A 193 3.98 7.51 -10.54
C ALA A 193 3.34 7.22 -11.90
N LEU A 194 2.93 8.24 -12.65
CA LEU A 194 2.32 8.08 -13.98
C LEU A 194 3.27 7.44 -15.00
N GLU A 195 4.55 7.83 -15.00
CA GLU A 195 5.57 7.24 -15.85
C GLU A 195 5.77 5.74 -15.54
N ASN A 196 5.81 5.38 -14.26
CA ASN A 196 5.94 3.98 -13.84
C ASN A 196 4.67 3.16 -14.12
N VAL A 197 3.48 3.75 -13.99
CA VAL A 197 2.21 3.10 -14.38
C VAL A 197 2.21 2.80 -15.87
N GLN A 198 2.57 3.78 -16.71
CA GLN A 198 2.60 3.57 -18.15
C GLN A 198 3.59 2.47 -18.53
N GLN A 199 4.80 2.49 -17.96
CA GLN A 199 5.80 1.45 -18.22
C GLN A 199 5.32 0.08 -17.75
N LEU A 200 4.68 0.00 -16.58
CA LEU A 200 4.10 -1.25 -16.10
C LEU A 200 3.04 -1.79 -17.08
N LYS A 201 2.14 -0.94 -17.57
CA LYS A 201 1.12 -1.35 -18.55
C LYS A 201 1.72 -1.82 -19.87
N ASP A 202 2.75 -1.14 -20.36
CA ASP A 202 3.47 -1.54 -21.57
C ASP A 202 4.13 -2.91 -21.39
N ASP A 203 4.78 -3.14 -20.24
CA ASP A 203 5.42 -4.41 -19.88
C ASP A 203 4.37 -5.55 -19.75
N LEU A 204 3.20 -5.25 -19.18
CA LEU A 204 2.07 -6.18 -19.09
C LEU A 204 1.50 -6.54 -20.47
N GLY A 205 1.33 -5.56 -21.35
CA GLY A 205 0.91 -5.76 -22.72
C GLY A 205 1.90 -6.64 -23.51
N ALA A 206 3.20 -6.40 -23.35
CA ALA A 206 4.24 -7.23 -23.94
C ALA A 206 4.26 -8.67 -23.39
N ALA A 207 3.92 -8.84 -22.11
CA ALA A 207 3.79 -10.15 -21.45
C ALA A 207 2.44 -10.85 -21.72
N GLY A 208 1.51 -10.21 -22.43
CA GLY A 208 0.17 -10.75 -22.72
C GLY A 208 -0.71 -10.89 -21.47
N LYS A 209 -0.52 -10.03 -20.47
CA LYS A 209 -1.31 -10.01 -19.23
C LYS A 209 -2.50 -9.08 -19.38
N GLU A 210 -3.68 -9.56 -18.99
CA GLU A 210 -4.88 -8.72 -18.89
C GLU A 210 -4.88 -7.95 -17.56
N PHE A 211 -5.36 -6.71 -17.61
CA PHE A 211 -5.42 -5.84 -16.44
C PHE A 211 -6.50 -4.76 -16.58
N ILE A 212 -6.88 -4.16 -15.46
CA ILE A 212 -7.86 -3.06 -15.41
C ILE A 212 -7.19 -1.76 -15.88
N GLU A 213 -7.62 -1.27 -17.04
CA GLU A 213 -6.98 -0.12 -17.70
C GLU A 213 -7.21 1.22 -16.99
N ASN A 214 -8.43 1.51 -16.57
CA ASN A 214 -8.78 2.83 -16.05
C ASN A 214 -8.47 3.01 -14.56
N ARG A 215 -7.62 2.16 -13.95
CA ARG A 215 -7.33 2.24 -12.52
C ARG A 215 -5.89 1.83 -12.18
N PHE A 216 -5.28 2.58 -11.26
CA PHE A 216 -4.01 2.20 -10.63
C PHE A 216 -3.96 2.66 -9.17
N ASP A 217 -3.06 2.07 -8.40
CA ASP A 217 -2.73 2.53 -7.04
C ASP A 217 -1.24 2.90 -6.97
N ALA A 218 -0.91 4.07 -6.42
CA ALA A 218 0.46 4.42 -6.04
C ALA A 218 0.65 4.10 -4.55
N ALA A 219 1.65 3.29 -4.23
CA ALA A 219 1.90 2.80 -2.87
C ALA A 219 3.17 3.44 -2.27
N GLY A 220 2.97 4.22 -1.22
CA GLY A 220 4.04 4.84 -0.43
C GLY A 220 4.28 4.08 0.86
N TYR A 221 5.52 3.63 1.06
CA TYR A 221 5.92 2.91 2.27
C TYR A 221 6.61 3.85 3.27
N ASP A 222 7.43 4.77 2.78
CA ASP A 222 8.29 5.60 3.61
C ASP A 222 7.62 6.91 4.07
N ALA A 223 8.03 7.39 5.23
CA ALA A 223 7.48 8.63 5.77
C ALA A 223 7.95 9.85 4.95
N PRO A 224 7.22 10.98 4.98
CA PRO A 224 7.56 12.17 4.19
C PRO A 224 8.97 12.73 4.45
N TRP A 225 9.54 12.47 5.63
CA TRP A 225 10.88 12.93 6.02
C TRP A 225 12.00 11.95 5.65
N ASP A 226 11.68 10.75 5.17
CA ASP A 226 12.68 9.78 4.72
C ASP A 226 13.15 10.18 3.31
N LEU A 227 14.36 10.74 3.21
CA LEU A 227 14.88 11.27 1.94
C LEU A 227 15.69 10.26 1.11
N PHE A 228 16.11 9.14 1.70
CA PHE A 228 16.98 8.14 1.08
C PHE A 228 16.40 6.72 1.24
N TYR A 229 16.78 5.81 0.33
CA TYR A 229 16.39 4.39 0.35
C TYR A 229 14.87 4.14 0.38
N ARG A 230 14.11 5.05 -0.26
CA ARG A 230 12.66 4.90 -0.36
C ARG A 230 12.28 3.80 -1.34
N HIS A 231 11.26 3.05 -0.97
CA HIS A 231 10.59 2.07 -1.81
C HIS A 231 9.19 2.58 -2.14
N ASN A 232 8.93 2.85 -3.41
CA ASN A 232 7.61 3.18 -3.91
C ASN A 232 7.19 2.12 -4.89
N GLU A 233 5.88 1.91 -5.01
CA GLU A 233 5.34 0.98 -5.99
C GLU A 233 4.15 1.59 -6.72
N VAL A 234 3.89 1.12 -7.94
CA VAL A 234 2.62 1.30 -8.64
C VAL A 234 1.99 -0.05 -8.89
N TRP A 235 0.68 -0.13 -8.67
CA TRP A 235 -0.09 -1.35 -8.70
C TRP A 235 -1.19 -1.25 -9.76
N VAL A 236 -1.32 -2.30 -10.56
CA VAL A 236 -2.43 -2.47 -11.50
C VAL A 236 -3.03 -3.86 -11.27
N ARG A 237 -4.36 -3.94 -11.17
CA ARG A 237 -5.07 -5.19 -10.87
C ARG A 237 -5.36 -5.98 -12.13
N ALA A 238 -5.31 -7.31 -12.03
CA ALA A 238 -5.97 -8.19 -12.98
C ALA A 238 -7.51 -7.98 -12.94
N PRO A 239 -8.22 -8.30 -14.04
CA PRO A 239 -9.69 -8.20 -14.10
C PRO A 239 -10.41 -9.10 -13.10
#